data_AF-A0A0N4T6R4-F1
#
_entry.id   AF-A0A0N4T6R4-F1
#
_cell.length_a   1.000
_cell.length_b   1.000
_cell.length_c   1.000
_cell.angle_alpha   90.00
_cell.angle_beta   90.00
_cell.angle_gamma   90.00
#
_symmetry.space_group_name_H-M   'P 1'
#
loop_
_entity.id
_entity.type
_entity.pdbx_description
1 polymer ?
#
loop_
_entity_poly.entity_id
_entity_poly.type
_entity_poly.pdbx_seq_one_letter_code
_entity_poly.pdbx_strand_id
1 'polypeptide(L)'
;MNIFPYVREIHLNRNNLEYFDPGVYGHNLESIDLEGNPINDFANLYVLSTLPNLQKLNLLNCGLRHIFIPDDNWFSSLSSLNIKDNPIKDKQWIFELAKFPKLERLCYSCSDDYDEADSGIDLREIIIACIPQLKFLSNSEISSIERNSAEMRFLNKFGTSSPTKEYRAVVERLIKIHGEPSSFSCGGMDLLKLKLSYEGKVVERSLPSTLTVQSLIGITSRLFHLDARKISLQAYDCQGFMMNLDKPLRSLGFYSLSNEDTIYTTVM
;
A
#
# COMPACT_ATOMS: atom_id res chain seq x y z
N MET A 1 41.41 3.03 -20.12
CA MET A 1 40.40 2.81 -21.19
C MET A 1 39.04 3.04 -20.52
N ASN A 2 38.34 4.13 -20.84
CA ASN A 2 37.03 4.41 -20.24
C ASN A 2 36.00 3.52 -20.94
N ILE A 3 35.79 2.33 -20.40
CA ILE A 3 34.83 1.38 -20.94
C ILE A 3 33.45 1.85 -20.47
N PHE A 4 32.75 2.54 -21.38
CA PHE A 4 31.39 3.07 -21.26
C PHE A 4 31.17 4.20 -20.22
N PRO A 5 31.64 5.44 -20.47
CA PRO A 5 31.48 6.56 -19.54
C PRO A 5 30.02 7.05 -19.34
N TYR A 6 29.09 6.62 -20.20
CA TYR A 6 27.69 7.09 -20.20
C TYR A 6 26.67 5.99 -19.87
N VAL A 7 27.10 4.86 -19.30
CA VAL A 7 26.16 3.80 -18.90
C VAL A 7 25.24 4.33 -17.83
N ARG A 8 23.95 4.18 -18.07
CA ARG A 8 22.87 4.49 -17.10
C ARG A 8 22.16 3.24 -16.63
N GLU A 9 22.17 2.19 -17.43
CA GLU A 9 21.45 0.96 -17.15
C GLU A 9 22.36 -0.23 -17.36
N ILE A 10 22.37 -1.14 -16.39
CA ILE A 10 23.17 -2.36 -16.47
C ILE A 10 22.32 -3.57 -16.03
N HIS A 11 22.47 -4.64 -16.81
CA HIS A 11 21.77 -5.91 -16.60
C HIS A 11 22.80 -6.98 -16.26
N LEU A 12 22.77 -7.47 -15.02
CA LEU A 12 23.73 -8.42 -14.48
C LEU A 12 23.05 -9.71 -14.02
N ASN A 13 21.94 -10.06 -14.66
CA ASN A 13 21.08 -11.17 -14.27
C ASN A 13 21.81 -12.51 -14.30
N ARG A 14 21.63 -13.31 -13.25
CA ARG A 14 22.09 -14.71 -13.14
C ARG A 14 23.60 -14.88 -13.39
N ASN A 15 24.40 -13.98 -12.84
CA ASN A 15 25.87 -14.03 -12.91
C ASN A 15 26.53 -14.59 -11.65
N ASN A 16 25.74 -15.19 -10.74
CA ASN A 16 26.21 -15.71 -9.46
C ASN A 16 26.97 -14.66 -8.62
N LEU A 17 26.52 -13.41 -8.68
CA LEU A 17 27.09 -12.30 -7.92
C LEU A 17 26.58 -12.32 -6.47
N GLU A 18 27.48 -12.32 -5.50
CA GLU A 18 27.13 -12.08 -4.09
C GLU A 18 27.15 -10.57 -3.75
N TYR A 19 27.88 -9.80 -4.58
CA TYR A 19 28.15 -8.38 -4.41
C TYR A 19 28.41 -7.74 -5.77
N PHE A 20 28.08 -6.45 -5.91
CA PHE A 20 28.38 -5.67 -7.11
C PHE A 20 28.87 -4.26 -6.76
N ASP A 21 30.04 -3.90 -7.28
CA ASP A 21 30.66 -2.59 -7.13
C ASP A 21 30.97 -1.99 -8.51
N PRO A 22 30.23 -0.95 -8.93
CA PRO A 22 30.54 -0.25 -10.18
C PRO A 22 31.74 0.71 -10.06
N GLY A 23 32.32 0.86 -8.87
CA GLY A 23 33.42 1.76 -8.57
C GLY A 23 33.13 3.20 -8.98
N VAL A 24 34.17 3.87 -9.49
CA VAL A 24 34.09 5.25 -9.97
C VAL A 24 33.09 5.47 -11.12
N TYR A 25 32.68 4.39 -11.81
CA TYR A 25 31.78 4.46 -12.96
C TYR A 25 30.29 4.39 -12.55
N GLY A 26 30.00 4.11 -11.28
CA GLY A 26 28.63 4.00 -10.77
C GLY A 26 27.85 5.31 -10.73
N HIS A 27 28.51 6.47 -10.78
CA HIS A 27 27.87 7.77 -10.60
C HIS A 27 26.78 8.09 -11.63
N ASN A 28 26.85 7.51 -12.85
CA ASN A 28 25.85 7.70 -13.90
C ASN A 28 24.76 6.62 -13.93
N LEU A 29 24.88 5.56 -13.11
CA LEU A 29 23.91 4.47 -13.11
C LEU A 29 22.59 4.92 -12.50
N GLU A 30 21.54 4.76 -13.29
CA GLU A 30 20.14 5.04 -12.97
C GLU A 30 19.36 3.74 -12.71
N SER A 31 19.75 2.63 -13.34
CA SER A 31 19.06 1.34 -13.27
C SER A 31 20.04 0.17 -13.18
N ILE A 32 19.85 -0.70 -12.18
CA ILE A 32 20.66 -1.90 -12.00
C ILE A 32 19.73 -3.10 -11.87
N ASP A 33 19.95 -4.11 -12.70
CA ASP A 33 19.26 -5.39 -12.61
C ASP A 33 20.22 -6.47 -12.09
N LEU A 34 19.91 -7.00 -10.91
CA LEU A 34 20.65 -8.08 -10.23
C LEU A 34 19.83 -9.37 -10.14
N GLU A 35 18.78 -9.54 -10.95
CA GLU A 35 17.91 -10.72 -10.89
C GLU A 35 18.69 -12.03 -10.81
N GLY A 36 18.30 -12.92 -9.89
CA GLY A 36 18.82 -14.29 -9.83
C GLY A 36 20.27 -14.40 -9.37
N ASN A 37 20.82 -13.36 -8.74
CA ASN A 37 22.14 -13.38 -8.13
C ASN A 37 22.05 -13.64 -6.61
N PRO A 38 22.91 -14.49 -6.02
CA PRO A 38 22.86 -14.88 -4.61
C PRO A 38 23.38 -13.77 -3.67
N ILE A 39 22.74 -12.60 -3.67
CA ILE A 39 23.11 -11.48 -2.79
C ILE A 39 22.94 -11.86 -1.31
N ASN A 40 21.86 -12.58 -0.98
CA ASN A 40 21.50 -13.16 0.34
C ASN A 40 21.31 -12.18 1.51
N ASP A 41 22.15 -11.15 1.62
CA ASP A 41 22.16 -10.12 2.65
C ASP A 41 22.03 -8.72 2.01
N PHE A 42 21.03 -7.96 2.44
CA PHE A 42 20.79 -6.61 1.94
C PHE A 42 21.96 -5.65 2.25
N ALA A 43 22.74 -5.91 3.31
CA ALA A 43 23.92 -5.13 3.64
C ALA A 43 24.99 -5.15 2.54
N ASN A 44 25.03 -6.19 1.71
CA ASN A 44 25.94 -6.27 0.55
C ASN A 44 25.65 -5.20 -0.51
N LEU A 45 24.53 -4.50 -0.43
CA LEU A 45 24.17 -3.44 -1.37
C LEU A 45 24.68 -2.05 -0.94
N TYR A 46 25.53 -1.96 0.10
CA TYR A 46 25.98 -0.69 0.67
C TYR A 46 26.63 0.25 -0.38
N VAL A 47 27.40 -0.26 -1.35
CA VAL A 47 27.96 0.62 -2.40
C VAL A 47 26.86 1.17 -3.29
N LEU A 48 25.92 0.31 -3.69
CA LEU A 48 24.80 0.71 -4.54
C LEU A 48 23.89 1.73 -3.84
N SER A 49 23.79 1.66 -2.51
CA SER A 49 22.99 2.59 -1.70
C SER A 49 23.52 4.03 -1.73
N THR A 50 24.81 4.21 -2.03
CA THR A 50 25.47 5.52 -2.13
C THR A 50 25.38 6.15 -3.52
N LEU A 51 24.88 5.43 -4.53
CA LEU A 51 24.85 5.91 -5.89
C LEU A 51 23.82 7.05 -6.03
N PRO A 52 24.26 8.27 -6.43
CA PRO A 52 23.41 9.46 -6.35
C PRO A 52 22.26 9.45 -7.35
N ASN A 53 22.41 8.73 -8.46
CA ASN A 53 21.45 8.70 -9.56
C ASN A 53 20.65 7.39 -9.65
N LEU A 54 20.91 6.41 -8.77
CA LEU A 54 20.26 5.11 -8.84
C LEU A 54 18.77 5.25 -8.50
N GLN A 55 17.92 5.01 -9.49
CA GLN A 55 16.47 5.15 -9.41
C GLN A 55 15.76 3.80 -9.42
N LYS A 56 16.29 2.80 -10.12
CA LYS A 56 15.69 1.48 -10.27
C LYS A 56 16.66 0.39 -9.84
N LEU A 57 16.19 -0.49 -8.96
CA LEU A 57 16.94 -1.65 -8.52
C LEU A 57 16.06 -2.89 -8.57
N ASN A 58 16.48 -3.89 -9.34
CA ASN A 58 15.82 -5.18 -9.40
C ASN A 58 16.64 -6.22 -8.63
N LEU A 59 16.05 -6.76 -7.56
CA LEU A 59 16.59 -7.81 -6.68
C LEU A 59 15.69 -9.06 -6.70
N LEU A 60 15.04 -9.32 -7.84
CA LEU A 60 14.19 -10.50 -7.98
C LEU A 60 15.02 -11.77 -7.78
N ASN A 61 14.54 -12.67 -6.92
CA ASN A 61 15.18 -13.95 -6.65
C ASN A 61 16.67 -13.82 -6.27
N CYS A 62 16.96 -12.95 -5.31
CA CYS A 62 18.32 -12.69 -4.84
C CYS A 62 18.70 -13.42 -3.54
N GLY A 63 17.82 -14.30 -3.05
CA GLY A 63 18.04 -15.05 -1.81
C GLY A 63 17.96 -14.22 -0.52
N LEU A 64 17.45 -12.98 -0.58
CA LEU A 64 17.37 -12.08 0.57
C LEU A 64 16.50 -12.69 1.68
N ARG A 65 17.05 -12.84 2.89
CA ARG A 65 16.34 -13.39 4.05
C ARG A 65 15.85 -12.30 5.01
N HIS A 66 16.61 -11.21 5.10
CA HIS A 66 16.33 -10.07 5.95
C HIS A 66 16.73 -8.79 5.20
N ILE A 67 16.00 -7.71 5.47
CA ILE A 67 16.35 -6.37 5.00
C ILE A 67 16.57 -5.52 6.24
N PHE A 68 17.78 -5.03 6.42
CA PHE A 68 18.15 -4.13 7.50
C PHE A 68 19.05 -3.03 6.94
N ILE A 69 18.72 -1.78 7.24
CA ILE A 69 19.47 -0.63 6.77
C ILE A 69 20.17 0.00 7.99
N PRO A 70 21.51 -0.03 8.04
CA PRO A 70 22.26 0.48 9.18
C PRO A 70 22.22 2.02 9.28
N ASP A 71 22.14 2.73 8.15
CA ASP A 71 22.16 4.20 8.09
C ASP A 71 20.95 4.78 7.35
N ASP A 72 20.38 5.87 7.86
CA ASP A 72 19.16 6.50 7.32
C ASP A 72 19.32 7.13 5.91
N ASN A 73 20.54 7.18 5.37
CA ASN A 73 20.84 7.85 4.09
C ASN A 73 21.01 6.91 2.89
N TRP A 74 20.73 5.61 3.06
CA TRP A 74 20.81 4.64 1.98
C TRP A 74 19.72 4.91 0.92
N PHE A 75 20.08 4.80 -0.36
CA PHE A 75 19.16 4.84 -1.49
C PHE A 75 18.32 6.12 -1.60
N SER A 76 18.95 7.29 -1.41
CA SER A 76 18.29 8.61 -1.45
C SER A 76 17.58 8.98 -2.77
N SER A 77 17.94 8.33 -3.88
CA SER A 77 17.34 8.54 -5.21
C SER A 77 16.47 7.39 -5.71
N LEU A 78 16.40 6.27 -4.96
CA LEU A 78 15.73 5.06 -5.41
C LEU A 78 14.21 5.26 -5.43
N SER A 79 13.60 5.08 -6.60
CA SER A 79 12.17 5.24 -6.82
C SER A 79 11.42 3.96 -7.15
N SER A 80 12.13 2.94 -7.62
CA SER A 80 11.57 1.63 -7.96
C SER A 80 12.44 0.51 -7.42
N LEU A 81 11.86 -0.34 -6.58
CA LEU A 81 12.53 -1.50 -6.00
C LEU A 81 11.70 -2.76 -6.28
N ASN A 82 12.37 -3.82 -6.73
CA ASN A 82 11.77 -5.13 -6.85
C ASN A 82 12.51 -6.13 -5.95
N ILE A 83 11.82 -6.69 -4.96
CA ILE A 83 12.31 -7.71 -4.02
C ILE A 83 11.51 -9.01 -4.13
N LYS A 84 10.82 -9.24 -5.25
CA LYS A 84 10.07 -10.48 -5.49
C LYS A 84 10.94 -11.72 -5.36
N ASP A 85 10.30 -12.80 -4.96
CA ASP A 85 10.88 -14.15 -4.89
C ASP A 85 12.11 -14.23 -3.99
N ASN A 86 12.11 -13.46 -2.91
CA ASN A 86 13.09 -13.55 -1.84
C ASN A 86 12.46 -14.19 -0.59
N PRO A 87 13.17 -15.06 0.14
CA PRO A 87 12.68 -15.73 1.35
C PRO A 87 12.70 -14.83 2.60
N ILE A 88 12.12 -13.62 2.50
CA ILE A 88 12.01 -12.68 3.61
C ILE A 88 10.82 -13.07 4.49
N LYS A 89 11.06 -13.36 5.77
CA LYS A 89 10.02 -13.88 6.69
C LYS A 89 9.50 -12.85 7.69
N ASP A 90 10.35 -11.97 8.19
CA ASP A 90 9.92 -10.94 9.13
C ASP A 90 9.12 -9.83 8.42
N LYS A 91 8.48 -8.93 9.19
CA LYS A 91 7.82 -7.71 8.67
C LYS A 91 8.68 -6.46 8.88
N GLN A 92 9.89 -6.60 9.43
CA GLN A 92 10.75 -5.48 9.75
C GLN A 92 11.21 -4.75 8.50
N TRP A 93 11.38 -5.49 7.39
CA TRP A 93 11.71 -4.93 6.08
C TRP A 93 10.78 -3.78 5.66
N ILE A 94 9.50 -3.78 6.06
CA ILE A 94 8.54 -2.72 5.70
C ILE A 94 9.00 -1.37 6.25
N PHE A 95 9.42 -1.34 7.52
CA PHE A 95 9.89 -0.11 8.18
C PHE A 95 11.26 0.32 7.67
N GLU A 96 12.11 -0.65 7.32
CA GLU A 96 13.41 -0.37 6.72
C GLU A 96 13.21 0.29 5.34
N LEU A 97 12.37 -0.28 4.47
CA LEU A 97 12.07 0.33 3.17
C LEU A 97 11.32 1.67 3.28
N ALA A 98 10.57 1.90 4.36
CA ALA A 98 9.92 3.20 4.62
C ALA A 98 10.93 4.35 4.76
N LYS A 99 12.20 4.06 5.10
CA LYS A 99 13.29 5.04 5.20
C LYS A 99 13.69 5.63 3.84
N PHE A 100 13.38 4.96 2.72
CA PHE A 100 13.77 5.42 1.38
C PHE A 100 12.88 6.58 0.92
N PRO A 101 13.40 7.83 0.87
CA PRO A 101 12.56 9.02 0.78
C PRO A 101 11.81 9.15 -0.55
N LYS A 102 12.30 8.51 -1.63
CA LYS A 102 11.72 8.59 -2.97
C LYS A 102 11.10 7.28 -3.46
N LEU A 103 10.92 6.28 -2.60
CA LEU A 103 10.41 4.97 -3.02
C LEU A 103 8.93 5.04 -3.44
N GLU A 104 8.67 5.09 -4.74
CA GLU A 104 7.31 5.20 -5.29
C GLU A 104 6.74 3.87 -5.77
N ARG A 105 7.61 2.93 -6.15
CA ARG A 105 7.28 1.62 -6.70
C ARG A 105 7.95 0.52 -5.92
N LEU A 106 7.15 -0.39 -5.38
CA LEU A 106 7.65 -1.58 -4.69
C LEU A 106 6.98 -2.82 -5.28
N CYS A 107 7.79 -3.74 -5.78
CA CYS A 107 7.36 -5.09 -6.13
C CYS A 107 7.83 -6.05 -5.05
N TYR A 108 6.91 -6.80 -4.45
CA TYR A 108 7.20 -7.83 -3.46
C TYR A 108 6.40 -9.10 -3.79
N SER A 109 6.82 -10.24 -3.26
CA SER A 109 6.04 -11.47 -3.26
C SER A 109 5.47 -11.67 -1.85
N CYS A 110 4.17 -11.96 -1.75
CA CYS A 110 3.62 -12.48 -0.51
C CYS A 110 4.03 -13.95 -0.43
N SER A 111 4.79 -14.37 0.58
CA SER A 111 4.92 -15.79 0.86
C SER A 111 3.62 -16.26 1.50
N ASP A 112 2.95 -17.24 0.90
CA ASP A 112 1.68 -17.82 1.39
C ASP A 112 1.76 -18.40 2.83
N ASP A 113 2.94 -18.42 3.43
CA ASP A 113 3.22 -18.84 4.81
C ASP A 113 2.96 -17.75 5.87
N TYR A 114 2.54 -16.54 5.49
CA TYR A 114 2.10 -15.57 6.49
C TYR A 114 0.74 -16.01 7.01
N ASP A 115 0.71 -16.51 8.25
CA ASP A 115 -0.53 -16.70 9.02
C ASP A 115 -1.30 -15.36 9.07
N GLU A 116 -2.19 -15.13 8.10
CA GLU A 116 -3.15 -14.02 8.07
C GLU A 116 -4.05 -14.00 9.31
N ALA A 117 -4.06 -15.10 10.06
CA ALA A 117 -4.90 -15.36 11.22
C ALA A 117 -4.67 -14.40 12.40
N ASP A 118 -3.47 -13.83 12.59
CA ASP A 118 -3.16 -13.16 13.88
C ASP A 118 -3.42 -11.64 13.88
N SER A 119 -3.38 -10.97 12.73
CA SER A 119 -3.57 -9.50 12.66
C SER A 119 -4.94 -9.06 12.12
N GLY A 120 -5.62 -9.88 11.32
CA GLY A 120 -6.89 -9.51 10.69
C GLY A 120 -6.81 -8.34 9.69
N ILE A 121 -5.60 -7.88 9.38
CA ILE A 121 -5.30 -6.84 8.37
C ILE A 121 -4.41 -7.47 7.30
N ASP A 122 -4.74 -7.18 6.05
CA ASP A 122 -3.99 -7.64 4.88
C ASP A 122 -2.58 -7.01 4.85
N LEU A 123 -1.56 -7.78 4.47
CA LEU A 123 -0.18 -7.30 4.38
C LEU A 123 -0.04 -6.08 3.46
N ARG A 124 -0.81 -6.01 2.37
CA ARG A 124 -0.87 -4.86 1.46
C ARG A 124 -1.30 -3.61 2.19
N GLU A 125 -2.34 -3.69 3.03
CA GLU A 125 -2.82 -2.56 3.83
C GLU A 125 -1.74 -2.10 4.81
N ILE A 126 -1.02 -3.04 5.44
CA ILE A 126 0.12 -2.72 6.32
C ILE A 126 1.22 -1.98 5.55
N ILE A 127 1.62 -2.47 4.38
CA ILE A 127 2.67 -1.83 3.57
C ILE A 127 2.26 -0.41 3.16
N ILE A 128 1.02 -0.23 2.69
CA ILE A 128 0.49 1.07 2.28
C ILE A 128 0.47 2.04 3.46
N ALA A 129 0.01 1.58 4.63
CA ALA A 129 -0.05 2.41 5.83
C ALA A 129 1.33 2.76 6.37
N CYS A 130 2.34 1.90 6.22
CA CYS A 130 3.69 2.13 6.74
C CYS A 130 4.56 3.00 5.81
N ILE A 131 4.42 2.87 4.48
CA ILE A 131 5.27 3.55 3.47
C ILE A 131 4.47 4.66 2.75
N PRO A 132 4.38 5.89 3.30
CA PRO A 132 3.46 6.93 2.82
C PRO A 132 3.78 7.45 1.41
N GLN A 133 5.04 7.41 0.99
CA GLN A 133 5.51 7.87 -0.32
C GLN A 133 5.17 6.90 -1.47
N LEU A 134 4.70 5.69 -1.16
CA LEU A 134 4.46 4.65 -2.15
C LEU A 134 3.24 4.98 -3.02
N LYS A 135 3.41 4.90 -4.34
CA LYS A 135 2.36 5.16 -5.35
C LYS A 135 1.88 3.87 -6.02
N PHE A 136 2.76 2.89 -6.17
CA PHE A 136 2.46 1.60 -6.77
C PHE A 136 3.01 0.49 -5.91
N LEU A 137 2.16 -0.48 -5.62
CA LEU A 137 2.51 -1.68 -4.88
C LEU A 137 2.19 -2.90 -5.75
N SER A 138 3.24 -3.64 -6.10
CA SER A 138 3.25 -4.64 -7.15
C SER A 138 2.76 -4.04 -8.47
N ASN A 139 1.75 -4.64 -9.12
CA ASN A 139 1.26 -4.18 -10.41
C ASN A 139 0.02 -3.26 -10.29
N SER A 140 -0.24 -2.69 -9.11
CA SER A 140 -1.41 -1.84 -8.85
C SER A 140 -1.00 -0.46 -8.33
N GLU A 141 -1.58 0.58 -8.92
CA GLU A 141 -1.59 1.93 -8.35
C GLU A 141 -2.38 1.93 -7.03
N ILE A 142 -1.94 2.75 -6.08
CA ILE A 142 -2.58 2.92 -4.78
C ILE A 142 -3.40 4.22 -4.82
N SER A 143 -4.73 4.09 -4.89
CA SER A 143 -5.61 5.26 -4.88
C SER A 143 -5.60 5.99 -3.52
N SER A 144 -6.02 7.25 -3.50
CA SER A 144 -6.20 8.01 -2.25
C SER A 144 -7.15 7.29 -1.29
N ILE A 145 -8.25 6.74 -1.82
CA ILE A 145 -9.25 5.97 -1.06
C ILE A 145 -8.62 4.72 -0.42
N GLU A 146 -7.86 3.94 -1.20
CA GLU A 146 -7.20 2.73 -0.70
C GLU A 146 -6.22 3.05 0.43
N ARG A 147 -5.43 4.12 0.27
CA ARG A 147 -4.48 4.57 1.28
C ARG A 147 -5.18 5.06 2.55
N ASN A 148 -6.21 5.88 2.41
CA ASN A 148 -7.02 6.33 3.54
C ASN A 148 -7.61 5.15 4.32
N SER A 149 -8.15 4.16 3.61
CA SER A 149 -8.69 2.94 4.23
C SER A 149 -7.63 2.10 4.93
N ALA A 150 -6.49 1.85 4.27
CA ALA A 150 -5.38 1.11 4.85
C ALA A 150 -4.82 1.78 6.12
N GLU A 151 -4.61 3.10 6.07
CA GLU A 151 -4.13 3.89 7.19
C GLU A 151 -5.11 3.88 8.37
N MET A 152 -6.41 4.07 8.13
CA MET A 152 -7.44 4.01 9.16
C MET A 152 -7.53 2.64 9.80
N ARG A 153 -7.51 1.57 9.00
CA ARG A 153 -7.53 0.19 9.51
C ARG A 153 -6.31 -0.12 10.36
N PHE A 154 -5.14 0.27 9.88
CA PHE A 154 -3.89 0.15 10.62
C PHE A 154 -3.97 0.88 11.95
N LEU A 155 -4.40 2.15 11.95
CA LEU A 155 -4.52 2.98 13.14
C LEU A 155 -5.51 2.38 14.16
N ASN A 156 -6.69 1.95 13.72
CA ASN A 156 -7.70 1.37 14.63
C ASN A 156 -7.22 0.05 15.25
N LYS A 157 -6.44 -0.76 14.52
CA LYS A 157 -5.91 -2.03 15.01
C LYS A 157 -4.72 -1.85 15.96
N PHE A 158 -3.73 -1.05 15.56
CA PHE A 158 -2.45 -0.94 16.27
C PHE A 158 -2.35 0.28 17.18
N GLY A 159 -3.27 1.25 17.06
CA GLY A 159 -3.33 2.44 17.92
C GLY A 159 -4.16 2.25 19.19
N THR A 160 -5.06 1.27 19.24
CA THR A 160 -5.90 0.97 20.42
C THR A 160 -5.21 0.06 21.43
N SER A 161 -4.29 -0.78 20.97
CA SER A 161 -3.40 -1.58 21.81
C SER A 161 -2.07 -0.83 22.00
N SER A 162 -1.39 -0.99 23.14
CA SER A 162 -0.06 -0.39 23.34
C SER A 162 0.86 -0.77 22.16
N PRO A 163 1.20 0.17 21.25
CA PRO A 163 1.86 -0.20 20.01
C PRO A 163 3.26 -0.71 20.30
N THR A 164 3.73 -1.69 19.49
CA THR A 164 5.14 -2.07 19.53
C THR A 164 6.01 -0.86 19.18
N LYS A 165 7.30 -0.91 19.55
CA LYS A 165 8.22 0.22 19.36
C LYS A 165 8.28 0.65 17.88
N GLU A 166 8.17 -0.31 16.97
CA GLU A 166 8.22 -0.12 15.52
C GLU A 166 6.96 0.57 14.99
N TYR A 167 5.79 0.18 15.49
CA TYR A 167 4.52 0.78 15.06
C TYR A 167 4.26 2.16 15.65
N ARG A 168 4.90 2.51 16.77
CA ARG A 168 4.67 3.80 17.46
C ARG A 168 4.81 5.01 16.54
N ALA A 169 5.90 5.11 15.78
CA ALA A 169 6.13 6.24 14.89
C ALA A 169 5.07 6.33 13.77
N VAL A 170 4.62 5.17 13.26
CA VAL A 170 3.57 5.11 12.25
C VAL A 170 2.24 5.55 12.86
N VAL A 171 1.88 5.02 14.04
CA VAL A 171 0.65 5.39 14.76
C VAL A 171 0.62 6.88 15.07
N GLU A 172 1.69 7.46 15.61
CA GLU A 172 1.79 8.89 15.91
C GLU A 172 1.59 9.76 14.65
N ARG A 173 2.20 9.35 13.52
CA ARG A 173 1.98 10.02 12.23
C ARG A 173 0.53 9.93 11.80
N LEU A 174 -0.10 8.76 11.90
CA LEU A 174 -1.47 8.54 11.48
C LEU A 174 -2.48 9.26 12.38
N ILE A 175 -2.24 9.35 13.69
CA ILE A 175 -3.08 10.15 14.60
C ILE A 175 -3.09 11.62 14.18
N LYS A 176 -1.95 12.16 13.73
CA LYS A 176 -1.88 13.54 13.24
C LYS A 176 -2.69 13.75 11.95
N ILE A 177 -2.87 12.72 11.13
CA ILE A 177 -3.58 12.80 9.84
C ILE A 177 -5.08 12.55 10.03
N HIS A 178 -5.43 11.50 10.77
CA HIS A 178 -6.78 10.95 10.86
C HIS A 178 -7.49 11.20 12.19
N GLY A 179 -6.76 11.63 13.23
CA GLY A 179 -7.28 11.79 14.59
C GLY A 179 -7.09 10.54 15.45
N GLU A 180 -7.75 10.50 16.61
CA GLU A 180 -7.62 9.38 17.54
C GLU A 180 -8.24 8.08 16.97
N PRO A 181 -7.65 6.90 17.28
CA PRO A 181 -8.19 5.63 16.83
C PRO A 181 -9.61 5.45 17.36
N SER A 182 -10.52 5.09 16.46
CA SER A 182 -11.90 4.82 16.84
C SER A 182 -11.96 3.47 17.56
N SER A 183 -12.62 3.42 18.72
CA SER A 183 -12.75 2.23 19.57
C SER A 183 -13.65 1.12 18.99
N PHE A 184 -13.94 1.17 17.68
CA PHE A 184 -14.74 0.14 17.00
C PHE A 184 -13.89 -1.10 16.78
N SER A 185 -14.00 -2.02 17.72
CA SER A 185 -13.41 -3.34 17.71
C SER A 185 -13.95 -4.17 16.54
N CYS A 186 -13.05 -4.56 15.63
CA CYS A 186 -13.29 -5.62 14.65
C CYS A 186 -13.74 -6.90 15.37
N GLY A 187 -15.03 -7.22 15.30
CA GLY A 187 -15.61 -8.43 15.89
C GLY A 187 -17.14 -8.50 15.81
N GLY A 188 -17.82 -7.35 15.64
CA GLY A 188 -19.25 -7.29 15.30
C GLY A 188 -19.46 -7.13 13.78
N MET A 189 -20.63 -7.54 13.27
CA MET A 189 -21.09 -7.04 11.98
C MET A 189 -21.34 -5.54 12.12
N ASP A 190 -20.33 -4.72 11.86
CA ASP A 190 -20.44 -3.26 11.93
C ASP A 190 -21.45 -2.80 10.87
N LEU A 191 -22.64 -2.45 11.35
CA LEU A 191 -23.70 -1.88 10.55
C LEU A 191 -23.51 -0.37 10.48
N LEU A 192 -23.31 0.14 9.27
CA LEU A 192 -23.25 1.56 8.96
C LEU A 192 -24.66 2.09 8.71
N LYS A 193 -25.06 3.14 9.44
CA LYS A 193 -26.27 3.89 9.14
C LYS A 193 -25.98 4.89 8.03
N LEU A 194 -26.41 4.58 6.80
CA LEU A 194 -26.13 5.36 5.60
C LEU A 194 -27.40 5.96 5.02
N LYS A 195 -27.29 7.14 4.40
CA LYS A 195 -28.37 7.83 3.68
C LYS A 195 -28.23 7.57 2.19
N LEU A 196 -29.17 6.84 1.60
CA LEU A 196 -29.22 6.61 0.14
C LEU A 196 -30.11 7.68 -0.49
N SER A 197 -29.58 8.47 -1.43
CA SER A 197 -30.30 9.56 -2.08
C SER A 197 -30.46 9.35 -3.60
N TYR A 198 -31.64 9.64 -4.13
CA TYR A 198 -31.93 9.69 -5.57
C TYR A 198 -33.00 10.75 -5.85
N GLU A 199 -32.73 11.70 -6.75
CA GLU A 199 -33.67 12.79 -7.14
C GLU A 199 -34.35 13.49 -5.94
N GLY A 200 -33.57 13.78 -4.88
CA GLY A 200 -34.06 14.44 -3.67
C GLY A 200 -34.82 13.53 -2.69
N LYS A 201 -35.12 12.27 -3.06
CA LYS A 201 -35.59 11.26 -2.09
C LYS A 201 -34.39 10.73 -1.31
N VAL A 202 -34.52 10.66 0.01
CA VAL A 202 -33.47 10.12 0.90
C VAL A 202 -34.07 8.98 1.71
N VAL A 203 -33.37 7.86 1.76
CA VAL A 203 -33.76 6.67 2.52
C VAL A 203 -32.60 6.25 3.41
N GLU A 204 -32.85 6.19 4.72
CA GLU A 204 -31.88 5.67 5.68
C GLU A 204 -31.89 4.14 5.70
N ARG A 205 -30.69 3.55 5.65
CA ARG A 205 -30.48 2.10 5.70
C ARG A 205 -29.29 1.79 6.59
N SER A 206 -29.48 0.77 7.41
CA SER A 206 -28.41 0.14 8.18
C SER A 206 -27.81 -0.98 7.33
N LEU A 207 -26.58 -0.81 6.85
CA LEU A 207 -25.92 -1.71 5.92
C LEU A 207 -24.59 -2.21 6.51
N PRO A 208 -24.25 -3.50 6.39
CA PRO A 208 -22.94 -4.00 6.82
C PRO A 208 -21.80 -3.30 6.08
N SER A 209 -20.72 -2.97 6.78
CA SER A 209 -19.49 -2.43 6.17
C SER A 209 -18.85 -3.40 5.17
N THR A 210 -19.12 -4.69 5.30
CA THR A 210 -18.66 -5.77 4.40
C THR A 210 -19.45 -5.84 3.09
N LEU A 211 -20.59 -5.15 2.98
CA LEU A 211 -21.43 -5.16 1.79
C LEU A 211 -20.66 -4.63 0.58
N THR A 212 -20.74 -5.30 -0.57
CA THR A 212 -20.06 -4.85 -1.79
C THR A 212 -20.81 -3.73 -2.50
N VAL A 213 -20.09 -2.89 -3.24
CA VAL A 213 -20.70 -1.85 -4.09
C VAL A 213 -21.69 -2.44 -5.09
N GLN A 214 -21.41 -3.61 -5.67
CA GLN A 214 -22.35 -4.31 -6.56
C GLN A 214 -23.65 -4.69 -5.84
N SER A 215 -23.56 -5.18 -4.60
CA SER A 215 -24.73 -5.50 -3.79
C SER A 215 -25.50 -4.23 -3.44
N LEU A 216 -24.79 -3.13 -3.16
CA LEU A 216 -25.39 -1.82 -2.93
C LEU A 216 -26.17 -1.37 -4.16
N ILE A 217 -25.59 -1.40 -5.36
CA ILE A 217 -26.28 -1.09 -6.63
C ILE A 217 -27.60 -1.89 -6.75
N GLY A 218 -27.57 -3.18 -6.43
CA GLY A 218 -28.77 -4.01 -6.43
C GLY A 218 -29.83 -3.58 -5.39
N ILE A 219 -29.39 -3.16 -4.20
CA ILE A 219 -30.27 -2.59 -3.16
C ILE A 219 -30.88 -1.28 -3.65
N THR A 220 -30.07 -0.36 -4.18
CA THR A 220 -30.50 0.96 -4.67
C THR A 220 -31.44 0.84 -5.86
N SER A 221 -31.17 -0.08 -6.79
CA SER A 221 -32.05 -0.42 -7.92
C SER A 221 -33.44 -0.85 -7.44
N ARG A 222 -33.54 -1.72 -6.43
CA ARG A 222 -34.82 -2.16 -5.86
C ARG A 222 -35.53 -1.07 -5.07
N LEU A 223 -34.79 -0.23 -4.34
CA LEU A 223 -35.35 0.84 -3.52
C LEU A 223 -35.96 1.97 -4.34
N PHE A 224 -35.32 2.35 -5.44
CA PHE A 224 -35.73 3.48 -6.28
C PHE A 224 -36.36 3.08 -7.62
N HIS A 225 -36.54 1.77 -7.86
CA HIS A 225 -37.09 1.21 -9.10
C HIS A 225 -36.27 1.59 -10.36
N LEU A 226 -34.94 1.52 -10.24
CA LEU A 226 -34.00 1.91 -11.29
C LEU A 226 -33.39 0.69 -11.99
N ASP A 227 -32.95 0.84 -13.24
CA ASP A 227 -32.15 -0.18 -13.92
C ASP A 227 -30.73 -0.23 -13.33
N ALA A 228 -30.40 -1.34 -12.67
CA ALA A 228 -29.09 -1.55 -12.03
C ALA A 228 -27.88 -1.32 -12.97
N ARG A 229 -28.05 -1.52 -14.29
CA ARG A 229 -26.95 -1.36 -15.26
C ARG A 229 -26.58 0.10 -15.52
N LYS A 230 -27.48 1.02 -15.18
CA LYS A 230 -27.34 2.46 -15.41
C LYS A 230 -26.99 3.22 -14.15
N ILE A 231 -26.91 2.54 -13.01
CA ILE A 231 -26.67 3.18 -11.72
C ILE A 231 -25.18 3.50 -11.55
N SER A 232 -24.89 4.75 -11.21
CA SER A 232 -23.61 5.19 -10.65
C SER A 232 -23.82 5.73 -9.24
N LEU A 233 -22.88 5.44 -8.35
CA LEU A 233 -22.97 5.78 -6.93
C LEU A 233 -21.80 6.70 -6.52
N GLN A 234 -22.11 7.78 -5.82
CA GLN A 234 -21.14 8.71 -5.26
C GLN A 234 -21.43 8.91 -3.77
N ALA A 235 -20.44 8.66 -2.92
CA ALA A 235 -20.55 8.92 -1.49
C ALA A 235 -19.95 10.28 -1.15
N TYR A 236 -20.54 10.97 -0.18
CA TYR A 236 -19.95 12.12 0.48
C TYR A 236 -19.80 11.78 1.95
N ASP A 237 -18.57 11.92 2.46
CA ASP A 237 -18.33 11.82 3.89
C ASP A 237 -18.89 13.05 4.63
N CYS A 238 -18.90 12.99 5.96
CA CYS A 238 -19.33 14.08 6.82
C CYS A 238 -18.48 15.37 6.68
N GLN A 239 -17.30 15.29 6.06
CA GLN A 239 -16.41 16.42 5.78
C GLN A 239 -16.63 17.00 4.37
N GLY A 240 -17.51 16.40 3.57
CA GLY A 240 -17.83 16.82 2.20
C GLY A 240 -16.90 16.26 1.12
N PHE A 241 -16.03 15.30 1.46
CA PHE A 241 -15.17 14.62 0.49
C PHE A 241 -15.99 13.65 -0.36
N MET A 242 -15.91 13.84 -1.69
CA MET A 242 -16.63 13.02 -2.66
C MET A 242 -15.82 11.78 -3.05
N MET A 243 -16.45 10.61 -2.96
CA MET A 243 -15.90 9.33 -3.35
C MET A 243 -16.77 8.66 -4.40
N ASN A 244 -16.19 8.36 -5.57
CA ASN A 244 -16.88 7.54 -6.55
C ASN A 244 -16.81 6.07 -6.11
N LEU A 245 -17.97 5.43 -5.95
CA LEU A 245 -18.07 4.00 -5.63
C LEU A 245 -17.95 3.20 -6.93
N ASP A 246 -16.75 3.20 -7.51
CA ASP A 246 -16.46 2.74 -8.87
C ASP A 246 -15.95 1.30 -8.94
N LYS A 247 -15.64 0.66 -7.81
CA LYS A 247 -15.16 -0.73 -7.72
C LYS A 247 -16.29 -1.66 -7.22
N PRO A 248 -17.03 -2.37 -8.10
CA PRO A 248 -18.20 -3.16 -7.73
C PRO A 248 -17.92 -4.28 -6.71
N LEU A 249 -16.73 -4.87 -6.77
CA LEU A 249 -16.33 -5.99 -5.92
C LEU A 249 -15.75 -5.55 -4.56
N ARG A 250 -15.49 -4.25 -4.35
CA ARG A 250 -14.99 -3.74 -3.07
C ARG A 250 -16.15 -3.53 -2.09
N SER A 251 -15.87 -3.72 -0.81
CA SER A 251 -16.83 -3.50 0.28
C SER A 251 -17.00 -2.01 0.59
N LEU A 252 -18.06 -1.63 1.29
CA LEU A 252 -18.28 -0.25 1.74
C LEU A 252 -17.16 0.23 2.68
N GLY A 253 -16.64 -0.65 3.54
CA GLY A 253 -15.53 -0.35 4.43
C GLY A 253 -14.22 0.02 3.71
N PHE A 254 -14.04 -0.40 2.45
CA PHE A 254 -12.90 0.04 1.63
C PHE A 254 -12.93 1.55 1.36
N TYR A 255 -14.10 2.17 1.35
CA TYR A 255 -14.26 3.60 1.12
C TYR A 255 -14.27 4.40 2.43
N SER A 256 -13.95 3.77 3.57
CA SER A 256 -13.95 4.41 4.90
C SER A 256 -15.25 5.15 5.25
N LEU A 257 -16.40 4.65 4.76
CA LEU A 257 -17.69 5.26 5.05
C LEU A 257 -18.01 5.19 6.54
N SER A 258 -18.53 6.29 7.07
CA SER A 258 -18.94 6.47 8.45
C SER A 258 -20.46 6.52 8.58
N ASN A 259 -20.96 6.42 9.81
CA ASN A 259 -22.38 6.65 10.08
C ASN A 259 -22.77 8.07 9.64
N GLU A 260 -23.99 8.20 9.10
CA GLU A 260 -24.59 9.42 8.55
C GLU A 260 -24.08 9.88 7.18
N ASP A 261 -23.10 9.18 6.59
CA ASP A 261 -22.63 9.46 5.23
C ASP A 261 -23.75 9.28 4.21
N THR A 262 -23.72 10.11 3.16
CA THR A 262 -24.75 10.13 2.12
C THR A 262 -24.20 9.57 0.81
N ILE A 263 -24.89 8.56 0.27
CA ILE A 263 -24.61 7.98 -1.03
C ILE A 263 -25.67 8.47 -2.02
N TYR A 264 -25.23 9.27 -2.99
CA TYR A 264 -26.04 9.77 -4.08
C TYR A 264 -26.01 8.79 -5.25
N THR A 265 -27.20 8.56 -5.79
CA THR A 265 -27.42 7.72 -6.95
C THR A 265 -27.65 8.61 -8.16
N THR A 266 -26.95 8.31 -9.25
CA THR A 266 -27.17 8.91 -10.57
C THR A 266 -27.46 7.80 -11.57
N VAL A 267 -28.27 8.13 -12.59
CA VAL A 267 -28.62 7.21 -13.68
C VAL A 267 -27.94 7.73 -14.95
N MET A 268 -27.11 6.89 -15.56
CA MET A 268 -26.38 7.17 -16.80
C MET A 268 -27.10 6.63 -18.04
#